data_AF-A0A3Q0JFC3-F1
#
_entry.id   AF-A0A3Q0JFC3-F1
#
_cell.length_a   1.000
_cell.length_b   1.000
_cell.length_c   1.000
_cell.angle_alpha   90.00
_cell.angle_beta   90.00
_cell.angle_gamma   90.00
#
_symmetry.space_group_name_H-M   'P 1'
#
loop_
_entity.id
_entity.type
_entity.pdbx_description
1 polymer ?
#
loop_
_entity_poly.entity_id
_entity_poly.type
_entity_poly.pdbx_seq_one_letter_code
_entity_poly.pdbx_strand_id
1 'polypeptide(L)'
;MQKWKKSSSLLQLALRDHPDPRQSFMYKLSKTGQLQHFKHVLLCASSQDRYVPIHSARIELCKAAYKDNTLLGLVYQEMVHHLIDPLIRKRSVTLARYDVHHALPHTANTLIGRAAHIAVLDSELFIEKFLTVTGLKYFR
;
A
#
# COMPACT_ATOMS: atom_id res chain seq x y z
N MET A 1 -22.36 6.41 -0.43
CA MET A 1 -21.46 7.51 0.01
C MET A 1 -21.06 8.47 -1.12
N GLN A 2 -20.47 8.04 -2.24
CA GLN A 2 -20.07 8.94 -3.36
C GLN A 2 -21.21 9.76 -3.97
N LYS A 3 -22.43 9.20 -4.09
CA LYS A 3 -23.60 9.94 -4.60
C LYS A 3 -24.10 11.06 -3.67
N TRP A 4 -23.72 11.02 -2.38
CA TRP A 4 -24.25 11.91 -1.34
C TRP A 4 -23.21 12.92 -0.84
N LYS A 5 -21.93 12.54 -0.84
CA LYS A 5 -20.80 13.43 -0.58
C LYS A 5 -19.97 13.51 -1.86
N LYS A 6 -20.07 14.64 -2.59
CA LYS A 6 -19.21 14.97 -3.75
C LYS A 6 -17.75 15.20 -3.28
N SER A 7 -17.13 14.20 -2.68
CA SER A 7 -15.75 14.28 -2.21
C SER A 7 -14.81 14.15 -3.41
N SER A 8 -14.07 15.23 -3.70
CA SER A 8 -13.01 15.23 -4.72
C SER A 8 -11.97 14.14 -4.45
N SER A 9 -11.58 13.96 -3.18
CA SER A 9 -10.63 12.92 -2.78
C SER A 9 -11.10 11.51 -3.13
N LEU A 10 -12.40 11.22 -3.03
CA LEU A 10 -12.94 9.91 -3.45
C LEU A 10 -12.89 9.71 -4.97
N LEU A 11 -12.95 10.78 -5.77
CA LEU A 11 -12.74 10.69 -7.22
C LEU A 11 -11.27 10.49 -7.54
N GLN A 12 -10.38 11.24 -6.88
CA GLN A 12 -8.93 11.13 -7.04
C GLN A 12 -8.41 9.72 -6.67
N LEU A 13 -8.84 9.19 -5.52
CA LEU A 13 -8.50 7.83 -5.08
C LEU A 13 -8.99 6.74 -6.04
N ALA A 14 -10.07 7.03 -6.78
CA ALA A 14 -10.64 6.11 -7.77
C ALA A 14 -10.10 6.34 -9.21
N LEU A 15 -9.16 7.28 -9.42
CA LEU A 15 -8.69 7.71 -10.75
C LEU A 15 -9.82 8.26 -11.65
N ARG A 16 -10.85 8.85 -11.05
CA ARG A 16 -12.08 9.34 -11.72
C ARG A 16 -12.25 10.86 -11.68
N ASP A 17 -11.22 11.57 -11.23
CA ASP A 17 -11.15 13.04 -11.27
C ASP A 17 -10.80 13.60 -12.65
N HIS A 18 -10.46 12.74 -13.62
CA HIS A 18 -10.21 13.11 -15.02
C HIS A 18 -10.63 11.99 -15.99
N PRO A 19 -11.10 12.28 -17.23
CA PRO A 19 -11.45 11.27 -18.22
C PRO A 19 -10.28 10.37 -18.66
N ASP A 20 -9.11 10.96 -18.87
CA ASP A 20 -7.84 10.22 -19.03
C ASP A 20 -7.27 9.89 -17.64
N PRO A 21 -7.17 8.60 -17.24
CA PRO A 21 -6.61 8.19 -15.96
C PRO A 21 -5.13 8.59 -15.79
N ARG A 22 -4.37 8.80 -16.88
CA ARG A 22 -2.98 9.31 -16.81
C ARG A 22 -2.90 10.81 -16.47
N GLN A 23 -4.03 11.50 -16.45
CA GLN A 23 -4.12 12.88 -16.01
C GLN A 23 -4.74 13.03 -14.61
N SER A 24 -5.19 11.91 -14.01
CA SER A 24 -5.69 11.89 -12.64
C SER A 24 -4.63 12.33 -11.63
N PHE A 25 -5.10 12.88 -10.50
CA PHE A 25 -4.24 13.33 -9.43
C PHE A 25 -3.31 12.23 -8.92
N MET A 26 -3.84 11.03 -8.63
CA MET A 26 -3.06 9.93 -8.06
C MET A 26 -2.01 9.40 -9.04
N TYR A 27 -2.32 9.35 -10.34
CA TYR A 27 -1.33 8.97 -11.35
C TYR A 27 -0.19 9.99 -11.42
N LYS A 28 -0.50 11.29 -11.48
CA LYS A 28 0.52 12.35 -11.45
C LYS A 28 1.36 12.30 -10.18
N LEU A 29 0.72 12.07 -9.04
CA LEU A 29 1.41 11.92 -7.75
C LEU A 29 2.40 10.74 -7.77
N SER A 30 2.03 9.60 -8.37
CA SER A 30 2.93 8.43 -8.46
C SER A 30 4.26 8.77 -9.14
N LYS A 31 4.26 9.70 -10.12
CA LYS A 31 5.46 10.13 -10.85
C LYS A 31 6.39 11.03 -10.06
N THR A 32 5.90 11.69 -9.00
CA THR A 32 6.73 12.61 -8.21
C THR A 32 7.84 11.89 -7.46
N GLY A 33 7.64 10.61 -7.13
CA GLY A 33 8.64 9.74 -6.52
C GLY A 33 9.21 10.32 -5.24
N GLN A 34 8.52 10.14 -4.11
CA GLN A 34 9.02 10.62 -2.80
C GLN A 34 9.64 9.50 -1.94
N LEU A 35 9.38 8.25 -2.33
CA LEU A 35 9.84 6.99 -1.74
C LEU A 35 11.33 7.02 -1.37
N GLN A 36 12.13 7.38 -2.36
CA GLN A 36 13.58 7.23 -2.34
C GLN A 36 14.30 8.28 -1.48
N HIS A 37 13.59 9.23 -0.89
CA HIS A 37 14.19 10.18 0.06
C HIS A 37 14.41 9.56 1.45
N PHE A 38 13.70 8.48 1.78
CA PHE A 38 13.90 7.74 3.02
C PHE A 38 15.08 6.77 2.91
N LYS A 39 15.89 6.66 3.99
CA LYS A 39 16.97 5.65 4.09
C LYS A 39 16.39 4.22 4.14
N HIS A 40 15.27 4.05 4.83
CA HIS A 40 14.59 2.77 5.00
C HIS A 40 13.08 2.93 4.73
N VAL A 41 12.55 2.12 3.81
CA VAL A 41 11.12 2.03 3.49
C VAL A 41 10.64 0.65 3.93
N LEU A 42 9.90 0.60 5.03
CA LEU A 42 9.38 -0.64 5.62
C LEU A 42 7.87 -0.72 5.32
N LEU A 43 7.47 -1.73 4.55
CA LEU A 43 6.07 -1.94 4.15
C LEU A 43 5.54 -3.18 4.86
N CYS A 44 4.65 -2.97 5.83
CA CYS A 44 3.99 -4.04 6.57
C CYS A 44 2.58 -4.24 6.02
N ALA A 45 2.21 -5.48 5.70
CA ALA A 45 0.88 -5.80 5.21
C ALA A 45 0.41 -7.14 5.77
N SER A 46 -0.90 -7.30 5.93
CA SER A 46 -1.51 -8.54 6.40
C SER A 46 -2.44 -9.11 5.33
N SER A 47 -2.36 -10.41 5.07
CA SER A 47 -3.35 -11.13 4.26
C SER A 47 -4.74 -11.19 4.92
N GLN A 48 -4.82 -10.89 6.22
CA GLN A 48 -6.08 -10.81 6.97
C GLN A 48 -6.78 -9.44 6.78
N ASP A 49 -6.10 -8.45 6.20
CA ASP A 49 -6.69 -7.16 5.81
C ASP A 49 -7.54 -7.35 4.55
N ARG A 50 -8.84 -7.08 4.67
CA ARG A 50 -9.80 -7.14 3.54
C ARG A 50 -10.18 -5.77 3.00
N TYR A 51 -9.62 -4.70 3.58
CA TYR A 51 -9.85 -3.32 3.17
C TYR A 51 -8.82 -2.87 2.15
N VAL A 52 -7.56 -3.25 2.35
CA VAL A 52 -6.46 -2.94 1.43
C VAL A 52 -5.87 -4.24 0.88
N PRO A 53 -5.83 -4.43 -0.45
CA PRO A 53 -5.16 -5.59 -1.03
C PRO A 53 -3.69 -5.65 -0.63
N ILE A 54 -3.21 -6.82 -0.19
CA ILE A 54 -1.85 -7.02 0.33
C ILE A 54 -0.75 -6.51 -0.62
N HIS A 55 -0.91 -6.72 -1.93
CA HIS A 55 0.03 -6.30 -2.95
C HIS A 55 0.07 -4.77 -3.11
N SER A 56 -1.06 -4.09 -2.89
CA SER A 56 -1.12 -2.63 -2.86
C SER A 56 -0.39 -2.08 -1.64
N ALA A 57 -0.62 -2.65 -0.46
CA ALA A 57 0.06 -2.25 0.78
C ALA A 57 1.59 -2.45 0.74
N ARG A 58 2.05 -3.45 -0.04
CA ARG A 58 3.46 -3.75 -0.25
C ARG A 58 4.08 -3.07 -1.47
N ILE A 59 3.31 -2.32 -2.23
CA ILE A 59 3.73 -1.74 -3.52
C ILE A 59 4.37 -2.86 -4.37
N GLU A 60 3.56 -3.83 -4.77
CA GLU A 60 3.93 -4.99 -5.57
C GLU A 60 2.92 -5.23 -6.69
N LEU A 61 3.42 -5.64 -7.86
CA LEU A 61 2.57 -6.14 -8.92
C LEU A 61 2.04 -7.53 -8.56
N CYS A 62 0.73 -7.73 -8.70
CA CYS A 62 0.11 -9.03 -8.58
C CYS A 62 -0.10 -9.70 -9.94
N LYS A 63 -0.24 -11.03 -9.97
CA LYS A 63 -0.47 -11.79 -11.20
C LYS A 63 -1.69 -11.33 -11.98
N ALA A 64 -2.74 -10.88 -11.29
CA ALA A 64 -3.95 -10.36 -11.91
C ALA A 64 -3.67 -9.05 -12.64
N ALA A 65 -2.97 -8.11 -11.99
CA ALA A 65 -2.57 -6.84 -12.60
C ALA A 65 -1.72 -7.04 -13.86
N TYR A 66 -0.77 -7.98 -13.84
CA TYR A 66 0.07 -8.27 -15.01
C TYR A 66 -0.71 -8.82 -16.22
N LYS A 67 -1.81 -9.52 -15.97
CA LYS A 67 -2.68 -10.08 -17.01
C LYS A 67 -3.76 -9.08 -17.49
N ASP A 68 -3.92 -7.97 -16.80
CA ASP A 68 -4.92 -6.95 -17.12
C ASP A 68 -4.37 -5.99 -18.19
N ASN A 69 -4.78 -6.23 -19.43
CA ASN A 69 -4.43 -5.40 -20.59
C ASN A 69 -5.42 -4.25 -20.83
N THR A 70 -6.36 -4.00 -19.91
CA THR A 70 -7.22 -2.82 -20.00
C THR A 70 -6.42 -1.54 -19.77
N LEU A 71 -6.96 -0.39 -20.19
CA LEU A 71 -6.34 0.91 -19.92
C LEU A 71 -6.05 1.11 -18.43
N LEU A 72 -6.97 0.72 -17.54
CA LEU A 72 -6.77 0.83 -16.09
C LEU A 72 -5.70 -0.13 -15.58
N GLY A 73 -5.65 -1.37 -16.09
CA GLY A 73 -4.59 -2.33 -15.77
C GLY A 73 -3.21 -1.79 -16.11
N LEU A 74 -3.05 -1.25 -17.32
CA LEU A 74 -1.79 -0.62 -17.76
C LEU A 74 -1.42 0.59 -16.89
N VAL A 75 -2.37 1.47 -16.60
CA VAL A 75 -2.15 2.63 -15.72
C VAL A 75 -1.74 2.20 -14.31
N TYR A 76 -2.39 1.17 -13.76
CA TYR A 76 -2.02 0.61 -12.47
C TYR A 76 -0.57 0.09 -12.48
N GLN A 77 -0.19 -0.66 -13.51
CA GLN A 77 1.18 -1.16 -13.66
C GLN A 77 2.21 -0.01 -13.74
N GLU A 78 1.92 1.03 -14.53
CA GLU A 78 2.75 2.24 -14.62
C GLU A 78 2.92 2.91 -13.24
N MET A 79 1.83 3.10 -12.49
CA MET A 79 1.88 3.71 -11.15
C MET A 79 2.73 2.92 -10.18
N VAL A 80 2.61 1.58 -10.18
CA VAL A 80 3.44 0.72 -9.34
C VAL A 80 4.92 0.86 -9.72
N HIS A 81 5.26 0.88 -11.02
CA HIS A 81 6.64 1.11 -11.46
C HIS A 81 7.17 2.49 -11.07
N HIS A 82 6.39 3.56 -11.18
CA HIS A 82 6.82 4.90 -10.74
C HIS A 82 7.22 4.93 -9.25
N LEU A 83 6.57 4.11 -8.42
CA LEU A 83 6.86 4.03 -6.99
C LEU A 83 8.05 3.10 -6.69
N ILE A 84 8.17 1.96 -7.38
CA ILE A 84 9.20 0.94 -7.10
C ILE A 84 10.55 1.30 -7.73
N ASP A 85 10.58 1.76 -8.97
CA ASP A 85 11.82 1.96 -9.73
C ASP A 85 12.80 2.90 -9.01
N PRO A 86 12.38 4.05 -8.46
CA PRO A 86 13.29 4.94 -7.72
C PRO A 86 13.89 4.27 -6.47
N LEU A 87 13.12 3.40 -5.79
CA LEU A 87 13.56 2.68 -4.61
C LEU A 87 14.64 1.64 -4.96
N ILE A 88 14.47 0.93 -6.07
CA ILE A 88 15.43 -0.10 -6.52
C ILE A 88 16.71 0.54 -7.06
N ARG A 89 16.60 1.65 -7.80
CA ARG A 89 17.77 2.31 -8.41
C ARG A 89 18.67 2.98 -7.39
N LYS A 90 18.12 3.45 -6.27
CA LYS A 90 18.88 4.17 -5.24
C LYS A 90 19.47 3.20 -4.21
N ARG A 91 20.73 2.81 -4.41
CA ARG A 91 21.44 1.85 -3.54
C ARG A 91 21.49 2.20 -2.04
N SER A 92 21.34 3.48 -1.69
CA SER A 92 21.30 3.93 -0.30
C SER A 92 19.95 3.73 0.40
N VAL A 93 18.93 3.27 -0.33
CA VAL A 93 17.59 2.98 0.20
C VAL A 93 17.48 1.49 0.49
N THR A 94 17.04 1.14 1.69
CA THR A 94 16.62 -0.23 2.01
C THR A 94 15.11 -0.34 1.89
N LEU A 95 14.63 -1.18 0.97
CA LEU A 95 13.23 -1.57 0.90
C LEU A 95 13.05 -2.93 1.59
N ALA A 96 12.21 -2.99 2.62
CA ALA A 96 11.85 -4.23 3.29
C ALA A 96 10.33 -4.39 3.32
N ARG A 97 9.86 -5.60 3.03
CA ARG A 97 8.43 -5.94 3.02
C ARG A 97 8.18 -7.04 4.03
N TYR A 98 7.19 -6.83 4.89
CA TYR A 98 6.83 -7.73 5.97
C TYR A 98 5.40 -8.21 5.79
N ASP A 99 5.23 -9.53 5.84
CA ASP A 99 3.92 -10.16 5.99
C ASP A 99 3.60 -10.27 7.48
N VAL A 100 2.48 -9.69 7.89
CA VAL A 100 2.05 -9.60 9.28
C VAL A 100 0.85 -10.52 9.47
N HIS A 101 1.05 -11.54 10.30
CA HIS A 101 -0.02 -12.40 10.74
C HIS A 101 -0.40 -12.05 12.18
N HIS A 102 -1.63 -11.57 12.37
CA HIS A 102 -2.17 -11.25 13.67
C HIS A 102 -2.92 -12.47 14.24
N ALA A 103 -2.64 -12.78 15.51
CA ALA A 103 -3.45 -13.71 16.29
C ALA A 103 -4.75 -13.01 16.72
N LEU A 104 -5.72 -12.93 15.80
CA LEU A 104 -6.97 -12.22 16.04
C LEU A 104 -8.07 -13.16 16.54
N PRO A 105 -8.93 -12.74 17.48
CA PRO A 105 -10.04 -13.55 17.97
C PRO A 105 -11.14 -13.68 16.90
N HIS A 106 -11.83 -14.83 16.85
CA HIS A 106 -12.93 -15.06 15.92
C HIS A 106 -14.14 -14.17 16.28
N THR A 107 -14.27 -13.03 15.60
CA THR A 107 -15.31 -12.01 15.82
C THR A 107 -15.80 -11.51 14.45
N ALA A 108 -16.96 -10.85 14.41
CA ALA A 108 -17.46 -10.25 13.16
C ALA A 108 -16.44 -9.26 12.54
N ASN A 109 -15.68 -8.54 13.37
CA ASN A 109 -14.65 -7.58 12.94
C ASN A 109 -13.44 -8.24 12.29
N THR A 110 -13.07 -9.46 12.70
CA THR A 110 -12.01 -10.23 12.03
C THR A 110 -12.49 -10.83 10.73
N LEU A 111 -13.77 -11.21 10.66
CA LEU A 111 -14.37 -11.77 9.46
C LEU A 111 -14.47 -10.74 8.31
N ILE A 112 -14.65 -9.46 8.63
CA ILE A 112 -14.63 -8.38 7.62
C ILE A 112 -13.23 -7.81 7.34
N GLY A 113 -12.18 -8.32 7.99
CA GLY A 113 -10.79 -7.88 7.83
C GLY A 113 -10.44 -6.52 8.45
N ARG A 114 -11.43 -5.81 9.03
CA ARG A 114 -11.22 -4.53 9.73
C ARG A 114 -10.27 -4.66 10.91
N ALA A 115 -10.37 -5.77 11.66
CA ALA A 115 -9.50 -5.99 12.82
C ALA A 115 -8.02 -6.06 12.42
N ALA A 116 -7.68 -6.73 11.31
CA ALA A 116 -6.30 -6.80 10.81
C ALA A 116 -5.83 -5.44 10.29
N HIS A 117 -6.68 -4.70 9.59
CA HIS A 117 -6.37 -3.36 9.08
C HIS A 117 -5.95 -2.40 10.21
N ILE A 118 -6.67 -2.42 11.34
CA ILE A 118 -6.37 -1.58 12.51
C ILE A 118 -5.18 -2.14 13.28
N ALA A 119 -5.07 -3.46 13.43
CA ALA A 119 -4.06 -4.09 14.26
C ALA A 119 -2.61 -3.82 13.80
N VAL A 120 -2.37 -3.59 12.50
CA VAL A 120 -1.03 -3.19 12.02
C VAL A 120 -0.56 -1.87 12.66
N LEU A 121 -1.48 -0.98 13.05
CA LEU A 121 -1.19 0.33 13.62
C LEU A 121 -1.38 0.40 15.14
N ASP A 122 -2.24 -0.44 15.70
CA ASP A 122 -2.74 -0.29 17.09
C ASP A 122 -2.39 -1.48 17.99
N SER A 123 -1.92 -2.60 17.43
CA SER A 123 -1.55 -3.76 18.23
C SER A 123 -0.19 -3.52 18.90
N GLU A 124 -0.20 -3.11 20.17
CA GLU A 124 1.01 -2.96 21.00
C GLU A 124 1.91 -4.20 20.92
N LEU A 125 1.33 -5.40 21.05
CA LEU A 125 2.06 -6.67 20.92
C LEU A 125 2.80 -6.82 19.58
N PHE A 126 2.17 -6.40 18.48
CA PHE A 126 2.81 -6.46 17.16
C PHE A 126 3.91 -5.42 17.07
N ILE A 127 3.65 -4.18 17.47
CA ILE A 127 4.62 -3.07 17.43
C ILE A 127 5.84 -3.42 18.27
N GLU A 128 5.65 -3.87 19.50
CA GLU A 128 6.72 -4.27 20.42
C GLU A 128 7.57 -5.40 19.85
N LYS A 129 6.93 -6.49 19.38
CA LYS A 129 7.65 -7.62 18.77
C LYS A 129 8.37 -7.21 17.49
N PHE A 130 7.70 -6.45 16.63
CA PHE A 130 8.29 -5.98 15.38
C PHE A 130 9.52 -5.13 15.66
N LEU A 131 9.42 -4.12 16.52
CA LEU A 131 10.54 -3.25 16.87
C LEU A 131 11.68 -4.04 17.51
N THR A 132 11.39 -4.83 18.55
CA THR A 132 12.41 -5.54 19.33
C THR A 132 13.15 -6.60 18.51
N VAL A 133 12.46 -7.31 17.62
CA VAL A 133 13.06 -8.42 16.86
C VAL A 133 13.69 -7.97 15.55
N THR A 134 13.11 -6.98 14.85
CA THR A 134 13.57 -6.62 13.48
C THR A 134 13.62 -5.12 13.22
N GLY A 135 12.69 -4.31 13.73
CA GLY A 135 12.50 -2.92 13.36
C GLY A 135 13.63 -2.01 13.85
N LEU A 136 14.14 -2.23 15.06
CA LEU A 136 15.16 -1.37 15.68
C LEU A 136 16.46 -1.29 14.88
N LYS A 137 16.80 -2.30 14.06
CA LYS A 137 18.01 -2.27 13.24
C LYS A 137 18.00 -1.17 12.16
N TYR A 138 16.83 -0.66 11.79
CA TYR A 138 16.66 0.41 10.81
C TYR A 138 16.78 1.82 11.43
N PHE A 139 16.84 1.93 12.75
CA PHE A 139 17.04 3.21 13.47
C PHE A 139 18.48 3.38 13.98
N ARG A 140 19.38 2.50 13.55
CA ARG A 140 20.81 2.55 13.86
C ARG A 140 21.59 3.30 12.78
#